data_AF-A0A9D5VG89-F1
#
_entry.id   AF-A0A9D5VG89-F1
#
_cell.length_a   1.000
_cell.length_b   1.000
_cell.length_c   1.000
_cell.angle_alpha   90.00
_cell.angle_beta   90.00
_cell.angle_gamma   90.00
#
_symmetry.space_group_name_H-M   'P 1'
#
loop_
_entity.id
_entity.type
_entity.pdbx_description
1 polymer ?
#
loop_
_entity_poly.entity_id
_entity_poly.type
_entity_poly.pdbx_seq_one_letter_code
_entity_poly.pdbx_strand_id
1 'polypeptide(L)'
;MKMFRVGVKLSLLFFATMGIASADHSEQVLITKDHQVKTFLNRFHQDPFTVMNEQVVKKNSNGQVLSQKVLTEAQQELLAKRRYQLRNHMIEKDQFDYPDIGVGVFSAYLEDDLAEDFVFNPSSMERNIFEMDKAKLTEGKLVERPWSDDYWPIYKGQLGFRYADPKANASVGFIRTIWDTIWGSDSAWYAFHKYVQKNPASDYIKNNKSHMLSPSEKYDLLIDDKNFQLTNKMWQEGEEYYNTNWKVETWMGICHGWAAASYMVPRPLHPVSVTTANTKHKIIFYPADIKALISLFWANFDFRAKFIGGRCNVKSEEIKKDPENGRILNRECFDTNPGSWHMSVVNQMGINKKSFIIDANYDYEVWNQPVVSYKYSYFNPQTFETYPDATSAAIALKDYSNDKFARFRAPNAKKVVGVVMNITYASETSPMQGNDDPSMDNLIKVTYYYDLELDDQGDILGGEWYVNAHPDFLWTPEMDVKPYIALDKTIKNQWNPTKEALPKEWATTALRASESKLPLGRILYALLAASRGSNSFFEDL
;
A
#
# COMPACT_ATOMS: atom_id res chain seq x y z
N MET A 1 -8.85 85.04 1.38
CA MET A 1 -9.11 83.60 1.55
C MET A 1 -9.24 82.96 0.18
N LYS A 2 -8.22 82.21 -0.25
CA LYS A 2 -8.16 81.51 -1.55
C LYS A 2 -8.66 80.08 -1.37
N MET A 3 -9.48 79.57 -2.28
CA MET A 3 -9.32 78.22 -2.83
C MET A 3 -10.07 78.11 -4.16
N PHE A 4 -9.31 77.72 -5.19
CA PHE A 4 -9.71 77.50 -6.57
C PHE A 4 -10.01 76.01 -6.80
N ARG A 5 -10.94 75.73 -7.72
CA ARG A 5 -11.17 74.41 -8.35
C ARG A 5 -9.92 73.94 -9.12
N VAL A 6 -9.75 72.62 -9.25
CA VAL A 6 -9.47 71.86 -10.49
C VAL A 6 -9.55 70.35 -10.15
N GLY A 7 -10.22 69.57 -10.99
CA GLY A 7 -10.26 68.10 -10.91
C GLY A 7 -9.04 67.45 -11.57
N VAL A 8 -8.68 66.24 -11.13
CA VAL A 8 -7.64 65.42 -11.76
C VAL A 8 -8.05 63.95 -11.74
N LYS A 9 -7.96 63.32 -12.93
CA LYS A 9 -7.98 61.88 -13.20
C LYS A 9 -6.77 61.20 -12.53
N LEU A 10 -6.98 60.10 -11.82
CA LEU A 10 -5.88 59.22 -11.39
C LEU A 10 -5.83 58.01 -12.32
N SER A 11 -4.80 57.97 -13.17
CA SER A 11 -4.42 56.82 -14.01
C SER A 11 -3.39 55.95 -13.29
N LEU A 12 -3.40 54.67 -13.65
CA LEU A 12 -2.57 53.55 -13.20
C LEU A 12 -1.10 53.87 -12.88
N LEU A 13 -0.65 53.39 -11.72
CA LEU A 13 0.72 52.90 -11.50
C LEU A 13 0.75 52.04 -10.22
N PHE A 14 0.65 50.72 -10.35
CA PHE A 14 1.17 49.75 -9.37
C PHE A 14 1.44 48.43 -10.10
N PHE A 15 2.67 48.28 -10.58
CA PHE A 15 3.29 46.99 -10.85
C PHE A 15 4.38 46.78 -9.79
N ALA A 16 4.61 45.50 -9.46
CA ALA A 16 5.72 44.95 -8.67
C ALA A 16 5.56 44.83 -7.14
N THR A 17 4.75 43.87 -6.67
CA THR A 17 4.99 43.19 -5.36
C THR A 17 4.62 41.69 -5.32
N MET A 18 4.26 41.06 -6.44
CA MET A 18 3.86 39.62 -6.44
C MET A 18 4.99 38.62 -6.75
N GLY A 19 6.26 39.05 -6.76
CA GLY A 19 7.41 38.21 -7.10
C GLY A 19 8.33 37.78 -5.95
N ILE A 20 8.19 38.36 -4.76
CA ILE A 20 9.20 38.22 -3.68
C ILE A 20 8.82 37.13 -2.66
N ALA A 21 7.54 36.92 -2.38
CA ALA A 21 7.09 35.96 -1.37
C ALA A 21 7.23 34.48 -1.80
N SER A 22 7.27 34.20 -3.11
CA SER A 22 7.43 32.84 -3.64
C SER A 22 8.89 32.39 -3.69
N ALA A 23 9.81 33.32 -3.97
CA ALA A 23 11.25 33.06 -3.98
C ALA A 23 11.77 32.73 -2.57
N ASP A 24 11.42 33.53 -1.57
CA ASP A 24 11.88 33.38 -0.17
C ASP A 24 11.39 32.05 0.45
N HIS A 25 10.16 31.64 0.13
CA HIS A 25 9.65 30.32 0.57
C HIS A 25 10.35 29.16 -0.16
N SER A 26 10.60 29.29 -1.47
CA SER A 26 11.32 28.25 -2.23
C SER A 26 12.77 28.09 -1.78
N GLU A 27 13.42 29.19 -1.41
CA GLU A 27 14.79 29.23 -0.93
C GLU A 27 14.90 28.62 0.48
N GLN A 28 13.98 28.94 1.39
CA GLN A 28 13.91 28.31 2.72
C GLN A 28 13.63 26.80 2.66
N VAL A 29 12.79 26.36 1.72
CA VAL A 29 12.52 24.92 1.49
C VAL A 29 13.75 24.20 0.93
N LEU A 30 14.52 24.84 0.05
CA LEU A 30 15.78 24.30 -0.46
C LEU A 30 16.85 24.21 0.63
N ILE A 31 17.02 25.27 1.44
CA ILE A 31 17.97 25.31 2.57
C ILE A 31 17.67 24.21 3.60
N THR A 32 16.39 23.98 3.92
CA THR A 32 16.00 22.91 4.86
C THR A 32 16.21 21.52 4.30
N LYS A 33 16.01 21.32 2.99
CA LYS A 33 16.27 20.03 2.32
C LYS A 33 17.77 19.72 2.25
N ASP A 34 18.58 20.69 1.84
CA ASP A 34 20.04 20.56 1.77
C ASP A 34 20.62 20.23 3.16
N HIS A 35 20.14 20.90 4.20
CA HIS A 35 20.52 20.60 5.57
C HIS A 35 20.15 19.17 6.01
N GLN A 36 18.98 18.65 5.62
CA GLN A 36 18.55 17.28 5.95
C GLN A 36 19.42 16.22 5.26
N VAL A 37 19.68 16.39 3.96
CA VAL A 37 20.55 15.48 3.19
C VAL A 37 21.96 15.48 3.77
N LYS A 38 22.56 16.65 3.98
CA LYS A 38 23.88 16.80 4.60
C LYS A 38 23.94 16.18 5.99
N THR A 39 22.92 16.36 6.82
CA THR A 39 22.87 15.77 8.17
C THR A 39 22.84 14.25 8.09
N PHE A 40 21.99 13.68 7.23
CA PHE A 40 21.90 12.23 7.05
C PHE A 40 23.22 11.63 6.54
N LEU A 41 23.77 12.19 5.45
CA LEU A 41 25.00 11.67 4.84
C LEU A 41 26.22 11.84 5.74
N ASN A 42 26.32 12.93 6.51
CA ASN A 42 27.39 13.07 7.50
C ASN A 42 27.35 11.94 8.55
N ARG A 43 26.17 11.55 9.04
CA ARG A 43 26.06 10.40 9.96
C ARG A 43 26.45 9.10 9.26
N PHE A 44 25.97 8.88 8.03
CA PHE A 44 26.31 7.68 7.26
C PHE A 44 27.82 7.57 7.03
N HIS A 45 28.51 8.65 6.66
CA HIS A 45 29.96 8.59 6.44
C HIS A 45 30.78 8.45 7.73
N GLN A 46 30.23 8.84 8.89
CA GLN A 46 30.84 8.64 10.21
C GLN A 46 30.68 7.21 10.72
N ASP A 47 29.50 6.63 10.57
CA ASP A 47 29.17 5.26 11.00
C ASP A 47 28.17 4.61 10.03
N PRO A 48 28.65 4.13 8.87
CA PRO A 48 27.78 3.60 7.83
C PRO A 48 27.07 2.33 8.30
N PHE A 49 27.74 1.49 9.08
CA PHE A 49 27.17 0.26 9.61
C PHE A 49 25.93 0.54 10.46
N THR A 50 26.01 1.50 11.39
CA THR A 50 24.84 1.86 12.21
C THR A 50 23.71 2.44 11.36
N VAL A 51 24.01 3.39 10.46
CA VAL A 51 22.97 4.04 9.64
C VAL A 51 22.30 3.06 8.68
N MET A 52 23.04 2.12 8.09
CA MET A 52 22.47 1.07 7.24
C MET A 52 21.47 0.17 7.98
N ASN A 53 21.57 0.06 9.30
CA ASN A 53 20.68 -0.77 10.12
C ASN A 53 19.53 0.02 10.76
N GLU A 54 19.39 1.31 10.45
CA GLU A 54 18.27 2.11 10.94
C GLU A 54 16.94 1.70 10.28
N GLN A 55 15.85 1.98 10.99
CA GLN A 55 14.50 1.87 10.44
C GLN A 55 14.11 3.19 9.76
N VAL A 56 13.39 3.11 8.64
CA VAL A 56 12.98 4.33 7.94
C VAL A 56 11.88 5.05 8.69
N VAL A 57 12.07 6.33 8.97
CA VAL A 57 11.09 7.15 9.70
C VAL A 57 9.81 7.34 8.88
N LYS A 58 8.69 6.83 9.39
CA LYS A 58 7.34 7.04 8.84
C LYS A 58 6.70 8.29 9.45
N LYS A 59 6.11 9.15 8.62
CA LYS A 59 5.41 10.38 9.06
C LYS A 59 3.98 10.41 8.53
N ASN A 60 3.05 10.93 9.31
CA ASN A 60 1.70 11.18 8.79
C ASN A 60 1.65 12.45 7.90
N SER A 61 0.47 12.76 7.37
CA SER A 61 0.23 13.93 6.53
C SER A 61 0.66 15.26 7.18
N ASN A 62 0.53 15.37 8.51
CA ASN A 62 0.91 16.53 9.33
C ASN A 62 2.42 16.58 9.66
N GLY A 63 3.20 15.61 9.19
CA GLY A 63 4.65 15.53 9.46
C GLY A 63 5.02 14.97 10.83
N GLN A 64 4.04 14.49 11.61
CA GLN A 64 4.31 13.84 12.88
C GLN A 64 4.93 12.47 12.64
N VAL A 65 6.02 12.18 13.33
CA VAL A 65 6.67 10.87 13.30
C VAL A 65 5.73 9.85 13.95
N LEU A 66 5.47 8.77 13.23
CA LEU A 66 4.68 7.65 13.73
C LEU A 66 5.60 6.72 14.51
N SER A 67 5.17 6.32 15.71
CA SER A 67 5.91 5.34 16.51
C SER A 67 5.99 4.03 15.75
N GLN A 68 7.19 3.62 15.38
CA GLN A 68 7.42 2.27 14.90
C GLN A 68 7.51 1.34 16.09
N LYS A 69 6.88 0.16 15.97
CA LYS A 69 6.98 -0.88 16.96
C LYS A 69 8.43 -1.40 16.92
N VAL A 70 9.24 -1.01 17.90
CA VAL A 70 10.61 -1.52 18.02
C VAL A 70 10.49 -2.96 18.52
N LEU A 71 10.53 -3.91 17.59
CA LEU A 71 10.62 -5.33 17.93
C LEU A 71 12.03 -5.61 18.44
N THR A 72 12.15 -6.33 19.55
CA THR A 72 13.45 -6.81 20.03
C THR A 72 14.06 -7.80 19.04
N GLU A 73 15.38 -7.97 19.01
CA GLU A 73 16.04 -8.97 18.14
C GLU A 73 15.43 -10.37 18.28
N ALA A 74 15.14 -10.79 19.51
CA ALA A 74 14.47 -12.07 19.77
C ALA A 74 13.03 -12.14 19.23
N GLN A 75 12.29 -11.02 19.22
CA GLN A 75 10.97 -10.94 18.60
C GLN A 75 11.09 -11.00 17.08
N GLN A 76 12.05 -10.28 16.49
CA GLN A 76 12.32 -10.32 15.06
C GLN A 76 12.70 -11.75 14.61
N GLU A 77 13.56 -12.43 15.36
CA GLU A 77 13.99 -13.80 15.09
C GLU A 77 12.84 -14.82 15.21
N LEU A 78 12.03 -14.73 16.28
CA LEU A 78 10.86 -15.60 16.45
C LEU A 78 9.86 -15.41 15.32
N LEU A 79 9.66 -14.16 14.90
CA LEU A 79 8.70 -13.81 13.86
C LEU A 79 9.25 -14.13 12.45
N ALA A 80 10.56 -14.07 12.23
CA ALA A 80 11.22 -14.58 11.01
C ALA A 80 11.11 -16.11 10.89
N LYS A 81 11.26 -16.85 11.98
CA LYS A 81 11.00 -18.32 12.00
C LYS A 81 9.54 -18.65 11.70
N ARG A 82 8.59 -17.84 12.20
CA ARG A 82 7.17 -17.96 11.88
C ARG A 82 6.84 -17.54 10.44
N ARG A 83 7.53 -16.54 9.89
CA ARG A 83 7.48 -16.13 8.47
C ARG A 83 7.74 -17.35 7.60
N TYR A 84 8.84 -18.06 7.83
CA TYR A 84 9.18 -19.29 7.10
C TYR A 84 8.09 -20.37 7.17
N GLN A 85 7.46 -20.56 8.33
CA GLN A 85 6.43 -21.59 8.54
C GLN A 85 5.07 -21.26 7.90
N LEU A 86 4.56 -20.05 8.09
CA LEU A 86 3.28 -19.59 7.50
C LEU A 86 3.39 -19.41 5.98
N ARG A 87 4.58 -19.05 5.51
CA ARG A 87 4.92 -18.87 4.11
C ARG A 87 4.84 -20.16 3.30
N ASN A 88 5.24 -21.30 3.86
CA ASN A 88 5.08 -22.60 3.18
C ASN A 88 3.60 -23.00 2.99
N HIS A 89 2.66 -22.36 3.70
CA HIS A 89 1.23 -22.62 3.57
C HIS A 89 0.54 -21.71 2.53
N MET A 90 1.12 -20.52 2.24
CA MET A 90 0.60 -19.59 1.24
C MET A 90 1.19 -19.80 -0.17
N ILE A 91 2.31 -20.53 -0.29
CA ILE A 91 3.02 -20.81 -1.55
C ILE A 91 2.78 -22.27 -1.97
N GLU A 92 1.54 -22.63 -2.29
CA GLU A 92 1.24 -23.82 -3.11
C GLU A 92 0.89 -23.48 -4.56
N LYS A 93 1.09 -22.22 -4.97
CA LYS A 93 1.00 -21.80 -6.38
C LYS A 93 2.19 -20.91 -6.72
N ASP A 94 2.86 -21.26 -7.82
CA ASP A 94 4.11 -20.70 -8.36
C ASP A 94 5.41 -21.16 -7.68
N GLN A 95 5.80 -22.40 -8.01
CA GLN A 95 7.19 -22.84 -7.96
C GLN A 95 7.94 -22.25 -9.17
N PHE A 96 8.78 -21.24 -8.94
CA PHE A 96 9.92 -20.96 -9.82
C PHE A 96 11.18 -21.34 -9.04
N ASP A 97 11.78 -22.45 -9.46
CA ASP A 97 13.04 -22.98 -8.92
C ASP A 97 14.17 -22.23 -9.62
N TYR A 98 14.82 -21.30 -8.91
CA TYR A 98 15.95 -20.55 -9.46
C TYR A 98 17.25 -21.32 -9.23
N PRO A 99 18.06 -21.56 -10.29
CA PRO A 99 19.39 -22.13 -10.11
C PRO A 99 20.30 -21.16 -9.35
N ASP A 100 21.11 -21.71 -8.47
CA ASP A 100 22.16 -21.03 -7.71
C ASP A 100 23.23 -20.48 -8.67
N ILE A 101 23.03 -19.24 -9.17
CA ILE A 101 23.99 -18.56 -10.05
C ILE A 101 24.99 -17.82 -9.16
N GLY A 102 26.24 -18.28 -9.22
CA GLY A 102 27.33 -17.90 -8.32
C GLY A 102 27.53 -16.39 -8.09
N VAL A 103 27.69 -16.06 -6.81
CA VAL A 103 28.41 -14.93 -6.18
C VAL A 103 28.77 -13.76 -7.12
N GLY A 104 27.78 -12.95 -7.48
CA GLY A 104 27.99 -11.58 -7.93
C GLY A 104 27.66 -10.62 -6.80
N VAL A 105 28.66 -9.95 -6.22
CA VAL A 105 28.49 -9.00 -5.10
C VAL A 105 28.14 -7.57 -5.61
N PHE A 106 28.03 -7.40 -6.93
CA PHE A 106 27.83 -6.11 -7.60
C PHE A 106 26.35 -5.67 -7.58
N SER A 107 26.13 -4.36 -7.58
CA SER A 107 24.83 -3.67 -7.49
C SER A 107 24.08 -3.49 -8.82
N ALA A 108 24.55 -4.06 -9.93
CA ALA A 108 23.77 -4.05 -11.17
C ALA A 108 22.47 -4.84 -10.97
N TYR A 109 21.34 -4.30 -11.45
CA TYR A 109 20.07 -5.03 -11.43
C TYR A 109 20.14 -6.28 -12.29
N LEU A 110 19.31 -7.26 -11.96
CA LEU A 110 19.27 -8.58 -12.58
C LEU A 110 17.99 -8.82 -13.39
N GLU A 111 17.97 -9.94 -14.12
CA GLU A 111 16.81 -10.39 -14.91
C GLU A 111 15.53 -10.60 -14.07
N ASP A 112 15.63 -10.87 -12.76
CA ASP A 112 14.50 -11.03 -11.84
C ASP A 112 14.07 -9.74 -11.12
N ASP A 113 14.75 -8.63 -11.38
CA ASP A 113 14.45 -7.30 -10.84
C ASP A 113 14.48 -6.23 -11.95
N LEU A 114 13.94 -6.55 -13.13
CA LEU A 114 13.83 -5.61 -14.23
C LEU A 114 12.58 -4.74 -14.09
N ALA A 115 12.74 -3.42 -14.09
CA ALA A 115 11.64 -2.48 -14.04
C ALA A 115 10.62 -2.70 -15.18
N GLU A 116 11.05 -3.24 -16.32
CA GLU A 116 10.26 -3.59 -17.50
C GLU A 116 9.18 -4.64 -17.22
N ASP A 117 9.48 -5.60 -16.35
CA ASP A 117 8.53 -6.65 -15.98
C ASP A 117 7.41 -6.06 -15.11
N PHE A 118 7.72 -5.00 -14.39
CA PHE A 118 6.80 -4.28 -13.52
C PHE A 118 5.95 -3.20 -14.23
N VAL A 119 6.54 -2.36 -15.08
CA VAL A 119 5.84 -1.22 -15.67
C VAL A 119 4.79 -1.67 -16.69
N PHE A 120 3.69 -0.91 -16.82
CA PHE A 120 2.63 -1.25 -17.77
C PHE A 120 3.04 -1.14 -19.24
N ASN A 121 3.83 -0.12 -19.59
CA ASN A 121 4.28 0.12 -20.96
C ASN A 121 5.82 0.09 -21.03
N PRO A 122 6.45 -1.10 -20.99
CA PRO A 122 7.91 -1.22 -20.98
C PRO A 122 8.57 -0.64 -22.23
N SER A 123 7.89 -0.68 -23.38
CA SER A 123 8.39 -0.11 -24.64
C SER A 123 8.52 1.41 -24.64
N SER A 124 7.82 2.12 -23.74
CA SER A 124 7.91 3.57 -23.57
C SER A 124 8.57 3.96 -22.24
N MET A 125 9.25 3.02 -21.59
CA MET A 125 9.96 3.26 -20.34
C MET A 125 11.19 4.13 -20.59
N GLU A 126 11.37 5.17 -19.80
CA GLU A 126 12.59 5.96 -19.74
C GLU A 126 13.59 5.32 -18.78
N ARG A 127 14.84 5.21 -19.21
CA ARG A 127 15.98 4.63 -18.46
C ARG A 127 17.08 5.64 -18.22
N ASN A 128 17.13 6.68 -19.04
CA ASN A 128 18.14 7.69 -19.01
C ASN A 128 17.73 8.81 -18.05
N ILE A 129 18.55 9.04 -17.04
CA ILE A 129 18.23 10.00 -15.98
C ILE A 129 18.14 11.45 -16.51
N PHE A 130 18.89 11.79 -17.56
CA PHE A 130 18.88 13.12 -18.14
C PHE A 130 17.61 13.36 -18.98
N GLU A 131 17.10 12.32 -19.65
CA GLU A 131 15.81 12.40 -20.34
C GLU A 131 14.65 12.43 -19.33
N MET A 132 14.76 11.76 -18.18
CA MET A 132 13.80 11.93 -17.06
C MET A 132 13.73 13.39 -16.57
N ASP A 133 14.87 14.05 -16.41
CA ASP A 133 14.95 15.47 -16.02
C ASP A 133 14.31 16.40 -17.06
N LYS A 134 14.64 16.18 -18.33
CA LYS A 134 14.07 16.93 -19.46
C LYS A 134 12.56 16.76 -19.56
N ALA A 135 12.05 15.57 -19.28
CA ALA A 135 10.63 15.26 -19.18
C ALA A 135 9.99 15.73 -17.85
N LYS A 136 10.78 16.31 -16.93
CA LYS A 136 10.35 16.82 -15.61
C LYS A 136 9.67 15.74 -14.76
N LEU A 137 10.22 14.53 -14.75
CA LEU A 137 9.68 13.38 -14.04
C LEU A 137 10.11 13.32 -12.56
N THR A 138 10.60 14.41 -11.98
CA THR A 138 11.06 14.49 -10.58
C THR A 138 9.93 14.43 -9.54
N GLU A 139 8.67 14.55 -9.98
CA GLU A 139 7.49 14.34 -9.15
C GLU A 139 6.33 13.72 -9.93
N GLY A 140 5.52 12.94 -9.23
CA GLY A 140 4.30 12.34 -9.77
C GLY A 140 3.25 12.18 -8.68
N LYS A 141 2.02 12.56 -9.00
CA LYS A 141 0.86 12.43 -8.10
C LYS A 141 -0.36 11.99 -8.89
N LEU A 142 -1.08 11.01 -8.37
CA LEU A 142 -2.30 10.52 -8.99
C LEU A 142 -3.46 11.51 -8.77
N VAL A 143 -4.29 11.68 -9.82
CA VAL A 143 -5.51 12.50 -9.75
C VAL A 143 -6.55 11.80 -8.87
N GLU A 144 -6.85 10.55 -9.20
CA GLU A 144 -7.61 9.66 -8.34
C GLU A 144 -6.62 8.89 -7.46
N ARG A 145 -6.60 9.20 -6.17
CA ARG A 145 -5.73 8.51 -5.23
C ARG A 145 -6.36 7.21 -4.72
N PRO A 146 -5.53 6.18 -4.47
CA PRO A 146 -5.90 5.01 -3.68
C PRO A 146 -6.74 5.38 -2.45
N TRP A 147 -7.86 4.70 -2.22
CA TRP A 147 -8.65 4.88 -1.01
C TRP A 147 -8.11 4.07 0.18
N SER A 148 -8.08 4.67 1.36
CA SER A 148 -7.81 3.93 2.62
C SER A 148 -9.01 3.05 3.02
N ASP A 149 -8.71 1.94 3.68
CA ASP A 149 -9.67 1.01 4.30
C ASP A 149 -9.01 0.28 5.47
N ASP A 150 -9.70 -0.63 6.14
CA ASP A 150 -9.08 -1.62 7.03
C ASP A 150 -8.40 -2.73 6.20
N TYR A 151 -7.42 -3.41 6.77
CA TYR A 151 -6.89 -4.65 6.23
C TYR A 151 -7.77 -5.86 6.59
N TRP A 152 -8.91 -5.62 7.26
CA TRP A 152 -9.90 -6.60 7.70
C TRP A 152 -9.25 -7.82 8.38
N PRO A 153 -8.68 -7.62 9.58
CA PRO A 153 -7.86 -8.61 10.26
C PRO A 153 -8.56 -9.94 10.48
N ILE A 154 -7.84 -11.04 10.24
CA ILE A 154 -8.32 -12.40 10.51
C ILE A 154 -8.64 -12.57 11.99
N TYR A 155 -7.82 -12.01 12.88
CA TYR A 155 -8.05 -12.12 14.32
C TYR A 155 -9.33 -11.40 14.80
N LYS A 156 -9.95 -10.53 14.00
CA LYS A 156 -11.28 -9.94 14.31
C LYS A 156 -12.44 -10.66 13.62
N GLY A 157 -12.14 -11.69 12.82
CA GLY A 157 -13.11 -12.41 11.99
C GLY A 157 -13.27 -11.84 10.58
N GLN A 158 -12.26 -11.18 10.01
CA GLN A 158 -12.31 -10.53 8.69
C GLN A 158 -13.59 -9.70 8.50
N LEU A 159 -14.38 -9.96 7.46
CA LEU A 159 -15.66 -9.27 7.19
C LEU A 159 -16.81 -9.73 8.08
N GLY A 160 -16.60 -10.69 8.99
CA GLY A 160 -17.51 -11.04 10.08
C GLY A 160 -17.43 -10.06 11.26
N PHE A 161 -16.46 -9.15 11.24
CA PHE A 161 -16.28 -8.14 12.28
C PHE A 161 -17.37 -7.06 12.22
N ARG A 162 -18.13 -6.91 13.31
CA ARG A 162 -19.17 -5.88 13.48
C ARG A 162 -18.57 -4.53 13.89
N TYR A 163 -17.84 -3.89 12.98
CA TYR A 163 -17.11 -2.66 13.25
C TYR A 163 -17.98 -1.51 13.79
N ALA A 164 -19.25 -1.47 13.38
CA ALA A 164 -20.20 -0.44 13.75
C ALA A 164 -20.89 -0.69 15.11
N ASP A 165 -20.62 -1.82 15.76
CA ASP A 165 -21.13 -2.12 17.10
C ASP A 165 -20.09 -1.73 18.16
N PRO A 166 -20.32 -0.67 18.96
CA PRO A 166 -19.40 -0.24 20.02
C PRO A 166 -19.10 -1.35 21.02
N LYS A 167 -20.06 -2.26 21.27
CA LYS A 167 -19.89 -3.37 22.21
C LYS A 167 -18.98 -4.46 21.65
N ALA A 168 -18.89 -4.63 20.33
CA ALA A 168 -18.00 -5.63 19.73
C ALA A 168 -16.54 -5.32 20.05
N ASN A 169 -16.13 -4.05 19.95
CA ASN A 169 -14.78 -3.60 20.33
C ASN A 169 -14.55 -3.59 21.85
N ALA A 170 -15.52 -3.08 22.63
CA ALA A 170 -15.38 -2.99 24.08
C ALA A 170 -15.28 -4.38 24.77
N SER A 171 -15.98 -5.39 24.24
CA SER A 171 -15.97 -6.75 24.79
C SER A 171 -14.59 -7.40 24.71
N VAL A 172 -13.76 -7.04 23.73
CA VAL A 172 -12.41 -7.58 23.58
C VAL A 172 -11.41 -6.91 24.52
N GLY A 173 -11.56 -5.63 24.82
CA GLY A 173 -10.74 -4.96 25.83
C GLY A 173 -10.81 -5.66 27.20
N PHE A 174 -12.02 -6.06 27.62
CA PHE A 174 -12.24 -6.73 28.89
C PHE A 174 -11.79 -8.20 28.89
N ILE A 175 -12.07 -8.96 27.83
CA ILE A 175 -11.70 -10.39 27.72
C ILE A 175 -10.18 -10.55 27.56
N ARG A 176 -9.52 -9.66 26.79
CA ARG A 176 -8.06 -9.65 26.62
C ARG A 176 -7.36 -9.50 27.97
N THR A 177 -7.75 -8.52 28.79
CA THR A 177 -7.13 -8.30 30.11
C THR A 177 -7.21 -9.52 31.02
N ILE A 178 -8.32 -10.26 31.03
CA ILE A 178 -8.48 -11.43 31.89
C ILE A 178 -7.73 -12.65 31.33
N TRP A 179 -7.77 -12.87 30.01
CA TRP A 179 -7.18 -14.06 29.38
C TRP A 179 -5.65 -13.99 29.31
N ASP A 180 -5.09 -12.81 29.00
CA ASP A 180 -3.65 -12.55 29.02
C ASP A 180 -3.06 -12.80 30.41
N THR A 181 -3.83 -12.48 31.46
CA THR A 181 -3.41 -12.63 32.87
C THR A 181 -3.40 -14.09 33.33
N ILE A 182 -4.25 -14.96 32.78
CA ILE A 182 -4.45 -16.32 33.31
C ILE A 182 -3.75 -17.39 32.46
N TRP A 183 -3.71 -17.25 31.13
CA TRP A 183 -3.35 -18.36 30.23
C TRP A 183 -2.23 -18.04 29.24
N GLY A 184 -1.64 -16.85 29.28
CA GLY A 184 -0.50 -16.45 28.45
C GLY A 184 -0.70 -16.60 26.93
N SER A 185 -1.95 -16.73 26.45
CA SER A 185 -2.27 -17.04 25.06
C SER A 185 -3.20 -15.98 24.47
N ASP A 186 -2.62 -15.12 23.64
CA ASP A 186 -3.33 -14.26 22.70
C ASP A 186 -4.38 -15.06 21.93
N SER A 187 -5.67 -14.79 22.13
CA SER A 187 -6.61 -14.95 21.02
C SER A 187 -7.76 -13.99 21.13
N ALA A 188 -7.46 -12.72 20.84
CA ALA A 188 -8.49 -11.73 20.52
C ALA A 188 -9.55 -12.30 19.55
N TRP A 189 -9.15 -13.19 18.63
CA TRP A 189 -10.06 -13.99 17.80
C TRP A 189 -11.15 -14.72 18.57
N TYR A 190 -10.80 -15.51 19.59
CA TYR A 190 -11.78 -16.26 20.37
C TYR A 190 -12.78 -15.32 21.06
N ALA A 191 -12.30 -14.17 21.58
CA ALA A 191 -13.15 -13.16 22.20
C ALA A 191 -14.15 -12.55 21.20
N PHE A 192 -13.67 -12.14 20.02
CA PHE A 192 -14.52 -11.61 18.95
C PHE A 192 -15.52 -12.66 18.43
N HIS A 193 -15.07 -13.90 18.23
CA HIS A 193 -15.92 -14.98 17.74
C HIS A 193 -17.01 -15.33 18.77
N LYS A 194 -16.65 -15.46 20.06
CA LYS A 194 -17.61 -15.67 21.15
C LYS A 194 -18.61 -14.52 21.28
N TYR A 195 -18.18 -13.29 21.02
CA TYR A 195 -19.08 -12.14 21.03
C TYR A 195 -20.18 -12.29 19.97
N VAL A 196 -19.82 -12.62 18.73
CA VAL A 196 -20.80 -12.82 17.64
C VAL A 196 -21.71 -14.03 17.90
N GLN A 197 -21.17 -15.13 18.45
CA GLN A 197 -21.97 -16.30 18.84
C GLN A 197 -23.02 -15.97 19.92
N LYS A 198 -22.67 -15.15 20.92
CA LYS A 198 -23.58 -14.74 22.00
C LYS A 198 -24.60 -13.68 21.58
N ASN A 199 -24.34 -12.97 20.47
CA ASN A 199 -25.18 -11.91 19.97
C ASN A 199 -25.53 -12.22 18.51
N PRO A 200 -26.40 -13.21 18.23
CA PRO A 200 -26.64 -13.67 16.86
C PRO A 200 -27.24 -12.56 15.98
N ALA A 201 -26.98 -12.60 14.67
CA ALA A 201 -27.47 -11.59 13.72
C ALA A 201 -29.00 -11.42 13.78
N SER A 202 -29.73 -12.51 14.07
CA SER A 202 -31.20 -12.49 14.27
C SER A 202 -31.66 -11.48 15.31
N ASP A 203 -30.87 -11.26 16.37
CA ASP A 203 -31.24 -10.34 17.44
C ASP A 203 -31.07 -8.89 16.99
N TYR A 204 -30.06 -8.60 16.17
CA TYR A 204 -29.90 -7.26 15.59
C TYR A 204 -31.05 -6.96 14.63
N ILE A 205 -31.46 -7.94 13.83
CA ILE A 205 -32.60 -7.79 12.91
C ILE A 205 -33.90 -7.53 13.69
N LYS A 206 -34.21 -8.37 14.69
CA LYS A 206 -35.41 -8.21 15.54
C LYS A 206 -35.47 -6.86 16.26
N ASN A 207 -34.31 -6.32 16.64
CA ASN A 207 -34.19 -5.06 17.37
C ASN A 207 -33.93 -3.84 16.47
N ASN A 208 -34.10 -3.95 15.15
CA ASN A 208 -33.87 -2.88 14.17
C ASN A 208 -32.44 -2.28 14.20
N LYS A 209 -31.44 -3.15 14.41
CA LYS A 209 -30.00 -2.83 14.49
C LYS A 209 -29.20 -3.45 13.35
N SER A 210 -29.83 -3.78 12.22
CA SER A 210 -29.15 -4.38 11.05
C SER A 210 -28.01 -3.51 10.48
N HIS A 211 -28.05 -2.19 10.68
CA HIS A 211 -26.97 -1.27 10.30
C HIS A 211 -25.65 -1.52 11.06
N MET A 212 -25.69 -2.18 12.22
CA MET A 212 -24.53 -2.54 13.03
C MET A 212 -23.95 -3.93 12.70
N LEU A 213 -24.60 -4.69 11.81
CA LEU A 213 -24.08 -5.96 11.35
C LEU A 213 -22.79 -5.78 10.55
N SER A 214 -22.00 -6.84 10.49
CA SER A 214 -20.74 -6.87 9.74
C SER A 214 -20.99 -6.84 8.22
N PRO A 215 -19.98 -6.50 7.40
CA PRO A 215 -20.12 -6.51 5.94
C PRO A 215 -20.61 -7.86 5.39
N SER A 216 -20.07 -8.98 5.89
CA SER A 216 -20.49 -10.32 5.46
C SER A 216 -21.92 -10.67 5.89
N GLU A 217 -22.32 -10.32 7.13
CA GLU A 217 -23.68 -10.58 7.60
C GLU A 217 -24.72 -9.78 6.81
N LYS A 218 -24.40 -8.52 6.46
CA LYS A 218 -25.25 -7.70 5.59
C LYS A 218 -25.37 -8.33 4.20
N TYR A 219 -24.28 -8.87 3.66
CA TYR A 219 -24.28 -9.56 2.37
C TYR A 219 -25.14 -10.84 2.40
N ASP A 220 -24.95 -11.70 3.40
CA ASP A 220 -25.74 -12.92 3.58
C ASP A 220 -27.23 -12.60 3.72
N LEU A 221 -27.59 -11.55 4.45
CA LEU A 221 -28.97 -11.08 4.56
C LEU A 221 -29.53 -10.51 3.24
N LEU A 222 -28.72 -9.81 2.45
CA LEU A 222 -29.12 -9.28 1.15
C LEU A 222 -29.56 -10.41 0.20
N ILE A 223 -28.82 -11.52 0.21
CA ILE A 223 -29.08 -12.70 -0.63
C ILE A 223 -30.03 -13.72 0.02
N ASP A 224 -30.59 -13.41 1.19
CA ASP A 224 -31.45 -14.30 1.99
C ASP A 224 -30.79 -15.64 2.35
N ASP A 225 -29.48 -15.64 2.61
CA ASP A 225 -28.76 -16.79 3.13
C ASP A 225 -29.07 -17.01 4.61
N LYS A 226 -29.89 -18.03 4.88
CA LYS A 226 -30.28 -18.39 6.25
C LYS A 226 -29.15 -19.03 7.05
N ASN A 227 -28.13 -19.54 6.36
CA ASN A 227 -27.00 -20.23 6.97
C ASN A 227 -25.81 -19.28 7.19
N PHE A 228 -25.88 -18.04 6.69
CA PHE A 228 -24.79 -17.06 6.78
C PHE A 228 -23.45 -17.63 6.29
N GLN A 229 -23.45 -18.24 5.08
CA GLN A 229 -22.30 -19.00 4.61
C GLN A 229 -21.06 -18.12 4.44
N LEU A 230 -21.19 -16.91 3.90
CA LEU A 230 -20.05 -16.02 3.73
C LEU A 230 -19.49 -15.61 5.09
N THR A 231 -20.35 -15.21 6.03
CA THR A 231 -19.93 -14.89 7.41
C THR A 231 -19.24 -16.06 8.08
N ASN A 232 -19.76 -17.28 7.95
CA ASN A 232 -19.11 -18.46 8.53
C ASN A 232 -17.72 -18.69 7.93
N LYS A 233 -17.54 -18.49 6.61
CA LYS A 233 -16.22 -18.57 5.98
C LYS A 233 -15.24 -17.51 6.47
N MET A 234 -15.70 -16.31 6.84
CA MET A 234 -14.84 -15.28 7.43
C MET A 234 -14.31 -15.70 8.81
N TRP A 235 -15.14 -16.34 9.63
CA TRP A 235 -14.73 -16.85 10.94
C TRP A 235 -13.87 -18.12 10.84
N GLN A 236 -14.19 -19.00 9.89
CA GLN A 236 -13.46 -20.25 9.64
C GLN A 236 -11.96 -19.98 9.38
N GLU A 237 -11.64 -18.92 8.65
CA GLU A 237 -10.24 -18.56 8.35
C GLU A 237 -9.40 -18.42 9.64
N GLY A 238 -9.90 -17.67 10.63
CA GLY A 238 -9.19 -17.52 11.90
C GLY A 238 -9.27 -18.76 12.80
N GLU A 239 -10.33 -19.55 12.67
CA GLU A 239 -10.50 -20.80 13.40
C GLU A 239 -9.41 -21.82 13.04
N GLU A 240 -9.02 -21.92 11.76
CA GLU A 240 -7.96 -22.83 11.29
C GLU A 240 -6.60 -22.50 11.94
N TYR A 241 -6.23 -21.22 11.97
CA TYR A 241 -5.02 -20.77 12.69
C TYR A 241 -5.13 -20.98 14.19
N TYR A 242 -6.27 -20.63 14.79
CA TYR A 242 -6.49 -20.75 16.22
C TYR A 242 -6.43 -22.21 16.71
N ASN A 243 -7.06 -23.14 16.00
CA ASN A 243 -7.05 -24.56 16.36
C ASN A 243 -5.67 -25.19 16.23
N THR A 244 -4.84 -24.68 15.31
CA THR A 244 -3.48 -25.19 15.08
C THR A 244 -2.48 -24.59 16.08
N ASN A 245 -2.54 -23.29 16.31
CA ASN A 245 -1.48 -22.52 16.99
C ASN A 245 -1.93 -21.87 18.30
N TRP A 246 -3.20 -22.03 18.70
CA TRP A 246 -3.84 -21.32 19.82
C TRP A 246 -3.75 -19.79 19.72
N LYS A 247 -3.46 -19.27 18.52
CA LYS A 247 -3.21 -17.86 18.24
C LYS A 247 -3.54 -17.56 16.77
N VAL A 248 -4.11 -16.37 16.55
CA VAL A 248 -4.21 -15.75 15.22
C VAL A 248 -3.36 -14.49 15.23
N GLU A 249 -2.40 -14.38 14.31
CA GLU A 249 -1.49 -13.23 14.30
C GLU A 249 -2.23 -11.95 13.92
N THR A 250 -1.88 -10.84 14.58
CA THR A 250 -2.67 -9.60 14.46
C THR A 250 -2.49 -8.89 13.13
N TRP A 251 -1.39 -9.14 12.41
CA TRP A 251 -1.10 -8.52 11.12
C TRP A 251 -1.79 -9.23 9.95
N MET A 252 -2.26 -10.47 10.15
CA MET A 252 -2.91 -11.24 9.09
C MET A 252 -4.26 -10.62 8.72
N GLY A 253 -4.50 -10.44 7.43
CA GLY A 253 -5.72 -9.89 6.88
C GLY A 253 -5.75 -10.01 5.36
N ILE A 254 -6.49 -9.12 4.71
CA ILE A 254 -6.64 -9.03 3.26
C ILE A 254 -6.06 -7.71 2.73
N CYS A 255 -4.94 -7.24 3.31
CA CYS A 255 -4.26 -6.02 2.88
C CYS A 255 -3.89 -6.06 1.40
N HIS A 256 -3.52 -7.23 0.85
CA HIS A 256 -3.22 -7.41 -0.58
C HIS A 256 -4.45 -7.14 -1.47
N GLY A 257 -5.63 -7.62 -1.07
CA GLY A 257 -6.88 -7.38 -1.79
C GLY A 257 -7.32 -5.92 -1.71
N TRP A 258 -7.22 -5.31 -0.52
CA TRP A 258 -7.49 -3.88 -0.35
C TRP A 258 -6.54 -3.03 -1.20
N ALA A 259 -5.23 -3.26 -1.10
CA ALA A 259 -4.22 -2.45 -1.77
C ALA A 259 -4.46 -2.43 -3.30
N ALA A 260 -4.77 -3.57 -3.92
CA ALA A 260 -5.13 -3.64 -5.34
C ALA A 260 -6.46 -2.94 -5.64
N ALA A 261 -7.52 -3.24 -4.87
CA ALA A 261 -8.83 -2.64 -5.05
C ALA A 261 -8.81 -1.11 -4.93
N SER A 262 -7.93 -0.56 -4.08
CA SER A 262 -7.87 0.85 -3.72
C SER A 262 -7.73 1.81 -4.89
N TYR A 263 -7.07 1.39 -5.97
CA TYR A 263 -6.87 2.18 -7.17
C TYR A 263 -7.41 1.53 -8.44
N MET A 264 -7.71 0.23 -8.42
CA MET A 264 -8.35 -0.47 -9.54
C MET A 264 -9.87 -0.32 -9.53
N VAL A 265 -10.45 0.05 -8.38
CA VAL A 265 -11.90 0.23 -8.23
C VAL A 265 -12.21 1.65 -7.76
N PRO A 266 -13.14 2.37 -8.42
CA PRO A 266 -13.54 3.69 -7.99
C PRO A 266 -14.04 3.69 -6.54
N ARG A 267 -13.77 4.78 -5.80
CA ARG A 267 -14.18 4.95 -4.41
C ARG A 267 -15.71 4.89 -4.25
N PRO A 268 -16.28 4.06 -3.35
CA PRO A 268 -17.67 4.20 -2.92
C PRO A 268 -17.84 5.46 -2.06
N LEU A 269 -18.89 6.26 -2.28
CA LEU A 269 -19.03 7.60 -1.67
C LEU A 269 -20.16 7.69 -0.65
N HIS A 270 -21.29 7.06 -0.92
CA HIS A 270 -22.50 7.21 -0.10
C HIS A 270 -23.04 5.87 0.40
N PRO A 271 -23.71 5.84 1.57
CA PRO A 271 -24.46 4.68 2.00
C PRO A 271 -25.56 4.31 0.99
N VAL A 272 -25.75 3.00 0.78
CA VAL A 272 -26.77 2.46 -0.12
C VAL A 272 -27.79 1.68 0.70
N SER A 273 -29.05 2.10 0.65
CA SER A 273 -30.16 1.31 1.20
C SER A 273 -30.68 0.34 0.14
N VAL A 274 -30.61 -0.95 0.44
CA VAL A 274 -31.03 -2.03 -0.46
C VAL A 274 -32.12 -2.87 0.14
N THR A 275 -32.95 -3.45 -0.72
CA THR A 275 -34.06 -4.33 -0.32
C THR A 275 -33.68 -5.79 -0.57
N THR A 276 -33.79 -6.64 0.46
CA THR A 276 -33.47 -8.08 0.39
C THR A 276 -34.33 -8.83 -0.63
N ALA A 277 -33.82 -9.95 -1.15
CA ALA A 277 -34.50 -10.71 -2.19
C ALA A 277 -35.93 -11.16 -1.80
N ASN A 278 -36.07 -11.81 -0.63
CA ASN A 278 -37.33 -12.47 -0.23
C ASN A 278 -38.11 -11.70 0.84
N THR A 279 -37.46 -11.29 1.93
CA THR A 279 -38.13 -10.67 3.10
C THR A 279 -38.54 -9.22 2.87
N LYS A 280 -38.06 -8.58 1.79
CA LYS A 280 -38.24 -7.16 1.49
C LYS A 280 -37.81 -6.23 2.64
N HIS A 281 -36.91 -6.71 3.49
CA HIS A 281 -36.30 -5.91 4.54
C HIS A 281 -35.28 -4.95 3.93
N LYS A 282 -35.13 -3.76 4.52
CA LYS A 282 -34.11 -2.81 4.11
C LYS A 282 -32.82 -3.02 4.90
N ILE A 283 -31.71 -3.03 4.19
CA ILE A 283 -30.35 -3.10 4.74
C ILE A 283 -29.58 -1.89 4.22
N ILE A 284 -28.70 -1.32 5.04
CA ILE A 284 -27.82 -0.22 4.63
C ILE A 284 -26.40 -0.77 4.52
N PHE A 285 -25.81 -0.61 3.34
CA PHE A 285 -24.38 -0.80 3.10
C PHE A 285 -23.70 0.57 3.12
N TYR A 286 -22.80 0.78 4.06
CA TYR A 286 -21.93 1.95 4.08
C TYR A 286 -20.77 1.75 3.11
N PRO A 287 -20.08 2.83 2.70
CA PRO A 287 -18.86 2.72 1.89
C PRO A 287 -17.84 1.75 2.47
N ALA A 288 -17.67 1.71 3.80
CA ALA A 288 -16.81 0.73 4.47
C ALA A 288 -17.25 -0.72 4.22
N ASP A 289 -18.56 -1.04 4.22
CA ASP A 289 -19.05 -2.39 3.90
C ASP A 289 -18.73 -2.76 2.43
N ILE A 290 -18.89 -1.78 1.52
CA ILE A 290 -18.65 -1.98 0.08
C ILE A 290 -17.15 -2.17 -0.19
N LYS A 291 -16.29 -1.33 0.42
CA LYS A 291 -14.83 -1.49 0.37
C LYS A 291 -14.42 -2.86 0.90
N ALA A 292 -14.95 -3.30 2.04
CA ALA A 292 -14.66 -4.61 2.62
C ALA A 292 -14.94 -5.76 1.64
N LEU A 293 -16.14 -5.78 1.06
CA LEU A 293 -16.55 -6.84 0.14
C LEU A 293 -15.73 -6.85 -1.15
N ILE A 294 -15.40 -5.66 -1.69
CA ILE A 294 -14.52 -5.53 -2.86
C ILE A 294 -13.11 -5.99 -2.51
N SER A 295 -12.55 -5.58 -1.37
CA SER A 295 -11.24 -6.03 -0.88
C SER A 295 -11.19 -7.55 -0.73
N LEU A 296 -12.25 -8.18 -0.18
CA LEU A 296 -12.35 -9.64 -0.11
C LEU A 296 -12.38 -10.29 -1.49
N PHE A 297 -13.11 -9.70 -2.43
CA PHE A 297 -13.21 -10.21 -3.80
C PHE A 297 -11.86 -10.16 -4.51
N TRP A 298 -11.14 -9.04 -4.40
CA TRP A 298 -9.77 -8.90 -4.94
C TRP A 298 -8.77 -9.80 -4.22
N ALA A 299 -8.92 -10.03 -2.91
CA ALA A 299 -8.01 -10.90 -2.16
C ALA A 299 -8.08 -12.39 -2.55
N ASN A 300 -9.21 -12.83 -3.14
CA ASN A 300 -9.48 -14.23 -3.47
C ASN A 300 -9.69 -14.45 -4.98
N PHE A 301 -9.62 -13.41 -5.80
CA PHE A 301 -9.66 -13.52 -7.25
C PHE A 301 -8.26 -13.81 -7.78
N ASP A 302 -8.16 -14.76 -8.71
CA ASP A 302 -6.91 -15.09 -9.38
C ASP A 302 -6.71 -14.16 -10.58
N PHE A 303 -5.64 -13.37 -10.57
CA PHE A 303 -5.30 -12.44 -11.64
C PHE A 303 -3.79 -12.36 -11.84
N ARG A 304 -3.39 -12.00 -13.06
CA ARG A 304 -1.98 -11.73 -13.36
C ARG A 304 -1.57 -10.41 -12.73
N ALA A 305 -0.51 -10.47 -11.95
CA ALA A 305 0.18 -9.31 -11.41
C ALA A 305 1.56 -9.18 -12.07
N LYS A 306 1.96 -7.93 -12.29
CA LYS A 306 3.35 -7.54 -12.60
C LYS A 306 4.07 -7.35 -11.28
N PHE A 307 5.26 -7.94 -11.13
CA PHE A 307 5.95 -8.07 -9.85
C PHE A 307 7.45 -7.96 -10.05
N ILE A 308 8.14 -7.22 -9.16
CA ILE A 308 9.61 -7.17 -9.06
C ILE A 308 10.04 -7.15 -7.60
N GLY A 309 11.32 -7.43 -7.37
CA GLY A 309 11.90 -7.67 -6.06
C GLY A 309 11.86 -9.16 -5.73
N GLY A 310 13.02 -9.78 -5.58
CA GLY A 310 13.11 -11.19 -5.25
C GLY A 310 12.68 -11.50 -3.81
N ARG A 311 12.60 -12.79 -3.49
CA ARG A 311 12.33 -13.23 -2.13
C ARG A 311 13.63 -13.59 -1.43
N CYS A 312 13.98 -12.82 -0.39
CA CYS A 312 15.00 -13.21 0.58
C CYS A 312 14.55 -14.45 1.36
N ASN A 313 15.13 -15.61 1.04
CA ASN A 313 14.85 -16.90 1.69
C ASN A 313 15.82 -17.22 2.82
N VAL A 314 16.83 -16.38 2.98
CA VAL A 314 17.85 -16.49 4.01
C VAL A 314 17.24 -16.16 5.36
N LYS A 315 17.51 -16.98 6.37
CA LYS A 315 17.07 -16.68 7.73
C LYS A 315 17.75 -15.42 8.21
N SER A 316 17.09 -14.64 9.08
CA SER A 316 17.62 -13.36 9.55
C SER A 316 19.02 -13.48 10.17
N GLU A 317 19.30 -14.57 10.89
CA GLU A 317 20.62 -14.89 11.47
C GLU A 317 21.70 -15.22 10.43
N GLU A 318 21.30 -15.62 9.23
CA GLU A 318 22.16 -16.04 8.12
C GLU A 318 22.38 -14.89 7.11
N ILE A 319 21.68 -13.76 7.24
CA ILE A 319 21.86 -12.56 6.39
C ILE A 319 23.23 -11.94 6.68
N LYS A 320 24.14 -12.08 5.73
CA LYS A 320 25.49 -11.53 5.79
C LYS A 320 25.47 -10.05 5.45
N LYS A 321 26.20 -9.28 6.24
CA LYS A 321 26.38 -7.84 6.04
C LYS A 321 27.85 -7.49 5.93
N ASP A 322 28.07 -6.40 5.21
CA ASP A 322 29.20 -5.51 5.22
C ASP A 322 29.81 -5.29 6.61
N PRO A 323 30.93 -5.89 7.09
CA PRO A 323 31.50 -5.46 8.37
C PRO A 323 31.96 -3.99 8.39
N GLU A 324 32.28 -3.39 7.24
CA GLU A 324 32.73 -2.00 7.17
C GLU A 324 31.57 -1.02 7.05
N ASN A 325 30.56 -1.34 6.24
CA ASN A 325 29.50 -0.40 5.91
C ASN A 325 28.07 -0.89 6.20
N GLY A 326 27.87 -2.15 6.59
CA GLY A 326 26.55 -2.70 6.92
C GLY A 326 25.68 -3.09 5.73
N ARG A 327 26.15 -2.96 4.48
CA ARG A 327 25.44 -3.37 3.26
C ARG A 327 25.16 -4.87 3.27
N ILE A 328 23.93 -5.27 2.96
CA ILE A 328 23.59 -6.69 2.80
C ILE A 328 24.39 -7.30 1.63
N LEU A 329 25.00 -8.46 1.88
CA LEU A 329 25.84 -9.19 0.92
C LEU A 329 25.10 -10.32 0.22
N ASN A 330 24.06 -10.85 0.85
CA ASN A 330 23.13 -11.80 0.23
C ASN A 330 22.37 -11.09 -0.87
N ARG A 331 22.55 -11.53 -2.12
CA ARG A 331 22.03 -10.85 -3.29
C ARG A 331 20.50 -10.84 -3.30
N GLU A 332 19.92 -12.00 -3.02
CA GLU A 332 18.49 -12.25 -2.84
C GLU A 332 17.84 -11.49 -1.67
N CYS A 333 18.65 -10.81 -0.85
CA CYS A 333 18.19 -9.98 0.27
C CYS A 333 18.58 -8.51 0.13
N PHE A 334 19.20 -8.13 -0.99
CA PHE A 334 19.46 -6.74 -1.35
C PHE A 334 18.29 -6.11 -2.13
N ASP A 335 17.39 -6.94 -2.65
CA ASP A 335 16.21 -6.51 -3.39
C ASP A 335 15.27 -5.64 -2.54
N THR A 336 14.57 -4.66 -3.10
CA THR A 336 14.60 -4.24 -4.52
C THR A 336 15.84 -3.38 -4.84
N ASN A 337 16.49 -3.58 -5.99
CA ASN A 337 17.62 -2.77 -6.45
C ASN A 337 17.23 -1.28 -6.58
N PRO A 338 18.07 -0.31 -6.14
CA PRO A 338 17.73 1.11 -6.22
C PRO A 338 17.48 1.65 -7.63
N GLY A 339 18.20 1.12 -8.63
CA GLY A 339 17.99 1.47 -10.03
C GLY A 339 16.63 1.00 -10.53
N SER A 340 16.28 -0.25 -10.25
CA SER A 340 14.98 -0.85 -10.58
C SER A 340 13.84 -0.16 -9.84
N TRP A 341 14.03 0.14 -8.56
CA TRP A 341 13.11 0.95 -7.76
C TRP A 341 12.83 2.31 -8.40
N HIS A 342 13.89 3.06 -8.73
CA HIS A 342 13.76 4.40 -9.29
C HIS A 342 13.03 4.36 -10.64
N MET A 343 13.48 3.49 -11.56
CA MET A 343 12.84 3.33 -12.86
C MET A 343 11.39 2.90 -12.73
N SER A 344 11.08 1.97 -11.83
CA SER A 344 9.71 1.49 -11.59
C SER A 344 8.80 2.60 -11.09
N VAL A 345 9.21 3.34 -10.06
CA VAL A 345 8.42 4.44 -9.49
C VAL A 345 8.17 5.54 -10.54
N VAL A 346 9.24 5.99 -11.20
CA VAL A 346 9.18 7.12 -12.12
C VAL A 346 8.40 6.78 -13.39
N ASN A 347 8.58 5.60 -13.95
CA ASN A 347 7.84 5.22 -15.15
C ASN A 347 6.39 4.86 -14.86
N GLN A 348 6.12 4.13 -13.78
CA GLN A 348 4.75 3.73 -13.46
C GLN A 348 3.88 4.92 -13.03
N MET A 349 4.38 5.79 -12.16
CA MET A 349 3.60 6.94 -11.68
C MET A 349 3.83 8.21 -12.49
N GLY A 350 5.06 8.45 -12.95
CA GLY A 350 5.42 9.66 -13.68
C GLY A 350 4.99 9.62 -15.14
N ILE A 351 5.15 8.47 -15.82
CA ILE A 351 4.76 8.32 -17.23
C ILE A 351 3.38 7.68 -17.36
N ASN A 352 3.20 6.46 -16.82
CA ASN A 352 1.93 5.72 -16.98
C ASN A 352 0.78 6.32 -16.15
N LYS A 353 1.07 7.18 -15.16
CA LYS A 353 0.09 7.81 -14.26
C LYS A 353 -0.76 6.77 -13.51
N LYS A 354 -0.15 5.67 -13.09
CA LYS A 354 -0.81 4.57 -12.38
C LYS A 354 -0.16 4.30 -11.04
N SER A 355 -0.97 3.85 -10.09
CA SER A 355 -0.49 3.38 -8.79
C SER A 355 0.15 1.99 -8.92
N PHE A 356 0.75 1.57 -7.82
CA PHE A 356 1.27 0.24 -7.59
C PHE A 356 1.37 0.01 -6.08
N ILE A 357 1.72 -1.20 -5.68
CA ILE A 357 1.74 -1.66 -4.29
C ILE A 357 3.18 -1.93 -3.90
N ILE A 358 3.56 -1.50 -2.71
CA ILE A 358 4.84 -1.79 -2.07
C ILE A 358 4.60 -2.61 -0.81
N ASP A 359 5.57 -3.45 -0.44
CA ASP A 359 5.72 -3.83 0.96
C ASP A 359 6.35 -2.66 1.70
N ALA A 360 5.58 -2.00 2.56
CA ALA A 360 6.03 -0.79 3.26
C ALA A 360 6.79 -1.10 4.57
N ASN A 361 6.92 -2.38 4.92
CA ASN A 361 7.64 -2.82 6.11
C ASN A 361 8.85 -3.67 5.71
N TYR A 362 10.00 -3.36 6.30
CA TYR A 362 11.20 -4.18 6.20
C TYR A 362 11.26 -5.11 7.42
N ASP A 363 10.25 -5.97 7.57
CA ASP A 363 10.15 -6.93 8.67
C ASP A 363 9.42 -8.23 8.25
N TYR A 364 8.96 -9.02 9.23
CA TYR A 364 8.31 -10.30 8.97
C TYR A 364 6.85 -10.17 8.51
N GLU A 365 6.22 -9.02 8.80
CA GLU A 365 4.84 -8.73 8.44
C GLU A 365 4.82 -8.18 7.03
N VAL A 366 3.98 -8.77 6.17
CA VAL A 366 3.79 -8.23 4.82
C VAL A 366 2.70 -7.17 4.87
N TRP A 367 3.07 -5.91 4.60
CA TRP A 367 2.15 -4.77 4.59
C TRP A 367 2.07 -4.16 3.21
N ASN A 368 1.07 -4.60 2.45
CA ASN A 368 0.76 -4.10 1.12
C ASN A 368 0.16 -2.70 1.19
N GLN A 369 0.87 -1.69 0.69
CA GLN A 369 0.41 -0.31 0.69
C GLN A 369 0.39 0.27 -0.73
N PRO A 370 -0.72 0.87 -1.19
CA PRO A 370 -0.81 1.48 -2.50
C PRO A 370 -0.17 2.88 -2.54
N VAL A 371 0.71 3.11 -3.51
CA VAL A 371 1.48 4.35 -3.63
C VAL A 371 0.63 5.48 -4.25
N VAL A 372 0.64 6.65 -3.62
CA VAL A 372 -0.18 7.83 -3.96
C VAL A 372 0.62 8.89 -4.72
N SER A 373 1.86 9.13 -4.30
CA SER A 373 2.76 10.08 -4.98
C SER A 373 4.22 9.83 -4.68
N TYR A 374 5.09 10.32 -5.57
CA TYR A 374 6.52 10.43 -5.33
C TYR A 374 7.02 11.85 -5.63
N LYS A 375 8.11 12.24 -4.99
CA LYS A 375 8.90 13.43 -5.32
C LYS A 375 10.35 13.21 -4.94
N TYR A 376 11.28 13.43 -5.85
CA TYR A 376 12.70 13.29 -5.57
C TYR A 376 13.51 14.54 -5.95
N SER A 377 14.74 14.62 -5.45
CA SER A 377 15.80 15.44 -6.04
C SER A 377 17.12 14.71 -5.92
N TYR A 378 18.14 15.28 -6.54
CA TYR A 378 19.47 14.73 -6.54
C TYR A 378 20.33 15.35 -5.44
N PHE A 379 21.39 14.63 -5.08
CA PHE A 379 22.51 15.16 -4.34
C PHE A 379 23.82 14.60 -4.89
N ASN A 380 24.90 15.37 -4.76
CA ASN A 380 26.23 14.89 -5.07
C ASN A 380 26.74 14.03 -3.90
N PRO A 381 27.09 12.75 -4.11
CA PRO A 381 27.41 11.83 -3.02
C PRO A 381 28.80 12.09 -2.39
N GLN A 382 29.60 13.01 -2.94
CA GLN A 382 30.85 13.48 -2.34
C GLN A 382 30.68 14.79 -1.55
N THR A 383 29.96 15.77 -2.10
CA THR A 383 29.79 17.09 -1.44
C THR A 383 28.55 17.18 -0.57
N PHE A 384 27.62 16.24 -0.71
CA PHE A 384 26.30 16.18 -0.07
C PHE A 384 25.36 17.34 -0.44
N GLU A 385 25.74 18.15 -1.42
CA GLU A 385 24.92 19.26 -1.91
C GLU A 385 23.77 18.74 -2.78
N THR A 386 22.60 19.34 -2.61
CA THR A 386 21.40 19.00 -3.38
C THR A 386 21.28 19.81 -4.66
N TYR A 387 20.80 19.16 -5.74
CA TYR A 387 20.60 19.80 -7.04
C TYR A 387 19.25 19.42 -7.66
N PRO A 388 18.69 20.29 -8.53
CA PRO A 388 17.43 20.02 -9.21
C PRO A 388 17.56 19.03 -10.38
N ASP A 389 18.77 18.82 -10.92
CA ASP A 389 19.07 17.97 -12.06
C ASP A 389 20.26 17.04 -11.81
N ALA A 390 20.26 15.91 -12.50
CA ALA A 390 21.27 14.87 -12.38
C ALA A 390 22.62 15.31 -12.95
N THR A 391 22.66 16.19 -13.94
CA THR A 391 23.91 16.66 -14.56
C THR A 391 24.76 17.43 -13.54
N SER A 392 24.12 18.27 -12.73
CA SER A 392 24.78 19.07 -11.70
C SER A 392 25.15 18.23 -10.47
N ALA A 393 24.36 17.20 -10.14
CA ALA A 393 24.61 16.35 -8.98
C ALA A 393 25.63 15.23 -9.22
N ALA A 394 25.67 14.65 -10.43
CA ALA A 394 26.44 13.45 -10.70
C ALA A 394 27.95 13.67 -10.57
N ILE A 395 28.65 12.65 -10.10
CA ILE A 395 30.11 12.60 -10.00
C ILE A 395 30.65 11.44 -10.81
N ALA A 396 31.77 11.64 -11.52
CA ALA A 396 32.46 10.53 -12.16
C ALA A 396 33.08 9.61 -11.10
N LEU A 397 32.99 8.29 -11.27
CA LEU A 397 33.50 7.33 -10.28
C LEU A 397 34.99 7.52 -9.96
N LYS A 398 35.80 7.87 -10.98
CA LYS A 398 37.24 8.17 -10.80
C LYS A 398 37.52 9.36 -9.87
N ASP A 399 36.54 10.26 -9.73
CA ASP A 399 36.65 11.49 -8.93
C ASP A 399 35.93 11.34 -7.58
N TYR A 400 35.24 10.20 -7.35
CA TYR A 400 34.51 9.91 -6.12
C TYR A 400 35.43 9.23 -5.08
N SER A 401 36.08 10.04 -4.26
CA SER A 401 37.16 9.62 -3.36
C SER A 401 36.71 9.03 -2.01
N ASN A 402 35.49 9.33 -1.57
CA ASN A 402 34.95 8.88 -0.26
C ASN A 402 33.77 7.90 -0.44
N ASP A 403 33.78 7.09 -1.50
CA ASP A 403 32.72 6.14 -1.80
C ASP A 403 32.74 4.94 -0.85
N LYS A 404 31.76 4.87 0.07
CA LYS A 404 31.61 3.75 1.00
C LYS A 404 31.16 2.46 0.31
N PHE A 405 30.71 2.54 -0.95
CA PHE A 405 30.25 1.42 -1.74
C PHE A 405 31.19 1.08 -2.92
N ALA A 406 32.41 1.63 -2.97
CA ALA A 406 33.31 1.53 -4.12
C ALA A 406 33.50 0.10 -4.67
N ARG A 407 33.60 -0.91 -3.79
CA ARG A 407 33.78 -2.32 -4.18
C ARG A 407 32.51 -3.03 -4.68
N PHE A 408 31.35 -2.38 -4.54
CA PHE A 408 30.05 -2.93 -4.86
C PHE A 408 29.44 -2.35 -6.14
N ARG A 409 29.96 -1.19 -6.59
CA ARG A 409 29.50 -0.52 -7.81
C ARG A 409 29.48 -1.46 -9.01
N ALA A 410 28.46 -1.31 -9.86
CA ALA A 410 28.34 -2.02 -11.11
C ALA A 410 29.63 -1.85 -11.94
N PRO A 411 30.21 -2.94 -12.48
CA PRO A 411 31.50 -2.88 -13.18
C PRO A 411 31.56 -1.90 -14.36
N ASN A 412 30.42 -1.63 -14.98
CA ASN A 412 30.31 -0.74 -16.14
C ASN A 412 29.89 0.69 -15.78
N ALA A 413 29.62 0.97 -14.51
CA ALA A 413 29.28 2.31 -14.07
C ALA A 413 30.44 3.29 -14.34
N LYS A 414 30.09 4.53 -14.66
CA LYS A 414 30.99 5.63 -15.00
C LYS A 414 30.74 6.83 -14.11
N LYS A 415 29.49 7.05 -13.72
CA LYS A 415 29.06 8.13 -12.86
C LYS A 415 28.13 7.59 -11.77
N VAL A 416 28.07 8.32 -10.65
CA VAL A 416 27.13 8.08 -9.56
C VAL A 416 26.40 9.37 -9.27
N VAL A 417 25.12 9.26 -8.96
CA VAL A 417 24.29 10.38 -8.49
C VAL A 417 23.44 9.94 -7.32
N GLY A 418 23.43 10.72 -6.25
CA GLY A 418 22.59 10.45 -5.09
C GLY A 418 21.16 10.93 -5.34
N VAL A 419 20.18 10.21 -4.81
CA VAL A 419 18.75 10.52 -4.90
C VAL A 419 18.14 10.51 -3.51
N VAL A 420 17.40 11.57 -3.18
CA VAL A 420 16.49 11.59 -2.03
C VAL A 420 15.05 11.57 -2.55
N MET A 421 14.36 10.44 -2.37
CA MET A 421 13.00 10.23 -2.85
C MET A 421 12.00 10.18 -1.69
N ASN A 422 11.00 11.04 -1.76
CA ASN A 422 9.85 11.03 -0.85
C ASN A 422 8.71 10.26 -1.50
N ILE A 423 8.25 9.21 -0.83
CA ILE A 423 7.07 8.44 -1.21
C ILE A 423 5.92 8.81 -0.27
N THR A 424 4.72 8.89 -0.82
CA THR A 424 3.48 8.89 -0.04
C THR A 424 2.64 7.70 -0.45
N TYR A 425 2.21 6.86 0.51
CA TYR A 425 1.26 5.78 0.29
C TYR A 425 0.02 5.95 1.18
N ALA A 426 -1.10 5.37 0.77
CA ALA A 426 -2.27 5.27 1.63
C ALA A 426 -2.08 4.11 2.60
N SER A 427 -2.45 4.30 3.86
CA SER A 427 -2.41 3.31 4.93
C SER A 427 -3.81 3.09 5.49
N GLU A 428 -3.92 2.11 6.38
CA GLU A 428 -5.15 1.62 6.95
C GLU A 428 -5.88 2.71 7.73
N THR A 429 -7.21 2.60 7.72
CA THR A 429 -8.13 3.41 8.53
C THR A 429 -9.11 2.50 9.25
N SER A 430 -9.65 2.97 10.37
CA SER A 430 -10.75 2.25 11.01
C SER A 430 -12.04 2.44 10.20
N PRO A 431 -12.78 1.35 9.89
CA PRO A 431 -14.00 1.44 9.11
C PRO A 431 -15.07 2.21 9.91
N MET A 432 -15.84 3.05 9.22
CA MET A 432 -16.85 3.91 9.83
C MET A 432 -18.19 3.88 9.09
N GLN A 433 -19.25 4.24 9.79
CA GLN A 433 -20.54 4.52 9.17
C GLN A 433 -20.57 5.96 8.65
N GLY A 434 -21.19 6.19 7.50
CA GLY A 434 -21.34 7.52 6.90
C GLY A 434 -20.96 7.54 5.43
N ASN A 435 -20.66 8.73 4.92
CA ASN A 435 -20.10 8.92 3.58
C ASN A 435 -18.59 8.63 3.59
N ASP A 436 -18.02 8.36 2.42
CA ASP A 436 -16.57 8.34 2.20
C ASP A 436 -16.12 9.60 1.47
N ASP A 437 -14.92 10.09 1.78
CA ASP A 437 -14.30 11.23 1.12
C ASP A 437 -12.79 11.05 1.14
N PRO A 438 -12.05 11.47 0.10
CA PRO A 438 -10.60 11.40 0.10
C PRO A 438 -9.97 12.02 1.35
N SER A 439 -10.51 13.10 1.93
CA SER A 439 -9.96 13.75 3.12
C SER A 439 -9.86 12.84 4.35
N MET A 440 -10.55 11.70 4.34
CA MET A 440 -10.49 10.68 5.39
C MET A 440 -9.37 9.64 5.18
N ASP A 441 -8.67 9.67 4.05
CA ASP A 441 -7.55 8.76 3.80
C ASP A 441 -6.40 9.04 4.77
N ASN A 442 -5.82 7.96 5.29
CA ASN A 442 -4.59 8.03 6.08
C ASN A 442 -3.40 7.95 5.15
N LEU A 443 -2.59 9.01 5.09
CA LEU A 443 -1.42 9.09 4.20
C LEU A 443 -0.13 9.07 5.00
N ILE A 444 0.76 8.16 4.63
CA ILE A 444 2.09 8.02 5.23
C ILE A 444 3.14 8.49 4.26
N LYS A 445 4.07 9.30 4.77
CA LYS A 445 5.22 9.84 4.05
C LYS A 445 6.48 9.17 4.55
N VAL A 446 7.31 8.73 3.61
CA VAL A 446 8.59 8.06 3.86
C VAL A 446 9.63 8.64 2.92
N THR A 447 10.87 8.76 3.40
CA THR A 447 12.00 9.28 2.61
C THR A 447 13.06 8.20 2.48
N TYR A 448 13.45 7.90 1.25
CA TYR A 448 14.51 6.95 0.92
C TYR A 448 15.71 7.67 0.31
N TYR A 449 16.90 7.20 0.65
CA TYR A 449 18.19 7.71 0.19
C TYR A 449 18.94 6.57 -0.50
N TYR A 450 19.38 6.81 -1.72
CA TYR A 450 20.12 5.84 -2.51
C TYR A 450 20.98 6.52 -3.56
N ASP A 451 22.00 5.82 -4.02
CA ASP A 451 22.77 6.17 -5.20
C ASP A 451 22.19 5.48 -6.43
N LEU A 452 22.22 6.16 -7.57
CA LEU A 452 22.06 5.58 -8.89
C LEU A 452 23.42 5.51 -9.59
N GLU A 453 23.67 4.37 -10.21
CA GLU A 453 24.87 4.10 -10.97
C GLU A 453 24.57 4.19 -12.47
N LEU A 454 25.35 5.02 -13.16
CA LEU A 454 25.07 5.42 -14.54
C LEU A 454 26.22 5.01 -15.45
N ASP A 455 25.90 4.67 -16.70
CA ASP A 455 26.90 4.57 -17.77
C ASP A 455 27.36 5.96 -18.27
N ASP A 456 28.11 5.98 -19.38
CA ASP A 456 28.61 7.22 -19.97
C ASP A 456 27.48 8.12 -20.51
N GLN A 457 26.40 7.51 -20.98
CA GLN A 457 25.23 8.13 -21.61
C GLN A 457 24.19 8.61 -20.58
N GLY A 458 24.23 8.08 -19.36
CA GLY A 458 23.27 8.40 -18.28
C GLY A 458 22.18 7.37 -18.12
N ASP A 459 22.30 6.20 -18.75
CA ASP A 459 21.37 5.09 -18.53
C ASP A 459 21.65 4.47 -17.15
N ILE A 460 20.57 4.22 -16.41
CA ILE A 460 20.64 3.63 -15.07
C ILE A 460 21.01 2.15 -15.18
N LEU A 461 22.07 1.74 -14.48
CA LEU A 461 22.59 0.37 -14.43
C LEU A 461 22.25 -0.37 -13.12
N GLY A 462 21.94 0.37 -12.06
CA GLY A 462 21.76 -0.15 -10.71
C GLY A 462 21.90 0.96 -9.67
N GLY A 463 22.18 0.58 -8.43
CA GLY A 463 22.39 1.54 -7.35
C GLY A 463 22.66 0.93 -5.98
N GLU A 464 22.90 1.79 -4.99
CA GLU A 464 23.15 1.39 -3.59
C GLU A 464 22.23 2.11 -2.61
N TRP A 465 21.63 1.38 -1.67
CA TRP A 465 20.82 1.95 -0.60
C TRP A 465 21.70 2.51 0.53
N TYR A 466 21.28 3.62 1.13
CA TYR A 466 21.90 4.15 2.36
C TYR A 466 21.27 3.61 3.66
N VAL A 467 20.20 2.83 3.56
CA VAL A 467 19.52 2.15 4.67
C VAL A 467 19.00 0.81 4.16
N ASN A 468 19.29 -0.30 4.85
CA ASN A 468 18.82 -1.64 4.47
C ASN A 468 17.30 -1.78 4.58
N ALA A 469 16.64 -0.98 5.43
CA ALA A 469 15.20 -0.91 5.46
C ALA A 469 14.68 -0.16 4.24
N HIS A 470 14.28 -0.88 3.20
CA HIS A 470 13.65 -0.36 1.98
C HIS A 470 12.49 -1.28 1.56
N PRO A 471 11.66 -0.92 0.57
CA PRO A 471 10.64 -1.83 0.08
C PRO A 471 11.27 -3.14 -0.44
N ASP A 472 10.77 -4.27 0.04
CA ASP A 472 11.24 -5.61 -0.36
C ASP A 472 10.82 -5.92 -1.80
N PHE A 473 9.56 -5.63 -2.15
CA PHE A 473 9.01 -5.90 -3.47
C PHE A 473 7.94 -4.87 -3.89
N LEU A 474 7.72 -4.80 -5.20
CA LEU A 474 6.70 -3.97 -5.84
C LEU A 474 5.81 -4.83 -6.71
N TRP A 475 4.51 -4.57 -6.69
CA TRP A 475 3.59 -5.27 -7.59
C TRP A 475 2.37 -4.45 -7.96
N THR A 476 1.75 -4.82 -9.08
CA THR A 476 0.51 -4.20 -9.55
C THR A 476 -0.29 -5.18 -10.42
N PRO A 477 -1.63 -5.27 -10.29
CA PRO A 477 -2.47 -5.97 -11.25
C PRO A 477 -2.28 -5.40 -12.65
N GLU A 478 -2.43 -6.20 -13.71
CA GLU A 478 -2.47 -5.66 -15.08
C GLU A 478 -3.58 -4.61 -15.27
N MET A 479 -3.36 -3.64 -16.17
CA MET A 479 -4.16 -2.40 -16.27
C MET A 479 -5.67 -2.60 -16.41
N ASP A 480 -6.09 -3.68 -17.08
CA ASP A 480 -7.50 -3.95 -17.41
C ASP A 480 -8.11 -5.09 -16.57
N VAL A 481 -7.43 -5.50 -15.49
CA VAL A 481 -7.95 -6.54 -14.60
C VAL A 481 -9.25 -6.06 -13.95
N LYS A 482 -10.33 -6.76 -14.27
CA LYS A 482 -11.63 -6.63 -13.63
C LYS A 482 -11.99 -7.99 -13.04
N PRO A 483 -11.93 -8.15 -11.71
CA PRO A 483 -12.32 -9.39 -11.07
C PRO A 483 -13.72 -9.82 -11.45
N TYR A 484 -13.87 -11.11 -11.79
CA TYR A 484 -15.16 -11.75 -12.01
C TYR A 484 -15.05 -13.23 -11.67
N ILE A 485 -16.14 -13.84 -11.22
CA ILE A 485 -16.21 -15.30 -11.08
C ILE A 485 -17.06 -15.89 -12.20
N ALA A 486 -16.87 -17.17 -12.53
CA ALA A 486 -17.64 -17.82 -13.60
C ALA A 486 -19.17 -17.69 -13.40
N LEU A 487 -19.63 -17.63 -12.15
CA LEU A 487 -21.02 -17.40 -11.77
C LEU A 487 -21.53 -16.00 -12.18
N ASP A 488 -20.69 -14.97 -12.26
CA ASP A 488 -21.11 -13.65 -12.76
C ASP A 488 -21.58 -13.70 -14.21
N LYS A 489 -21.09 -14.66 -15.01
CA LYS A 489 -21.46 -14.81 -16.43
C LYS A 489 -22.86 -15.42 -16.61
N THR A 490 -23.42 -16.07 -15.61
CA THR A 490 -24.74 -16.72 -15.71
C THR A 490 -25.87 -15.71 -15.59
N ILE A 491 -25.64 -14.63 -14.86
CA ILE A 491 -26.58 -13.51 -14.74
C ILE A 491 -26.50 -12.65 -16.00
N LYS A 492 -27.63 -12.36 -16.64
CA LYS A 492 -27.67 -11.56 -17.88
C LYS A 492 -28.37 -10.21 -17.75
N ASN A 493 -29.28 -10.08 -16.80
CA ASN A 493 -29.95 -8.81 -16.50
C ASN A 493 -29.06 -7.91 -15.61
N GLN A 494 -29.54 -6.69 -15.38
CA GLN A 494 -28.96 -5.72 -14.44
C GLN A 494 -29.87 -5.63 -13.20
N TRP A 495 -29.34 -5.11 -12.11
CA TRP A 495 -30.08 -4.89 -10.87
C TRP A 495 -29.80 -3.49 -10.33
N ASN A 496 -30.84 -2.67 -10.16
CA ASN A 496 -30.70 -1.36 -9.51
C ASN A 496 -31.02 -1.44 -8.00
N PRO A 497 -29.99 -1.46 -7.13
CA PRO A 497 -30.18 -1.66 -5.69
C PRO A 497 -31.01 -0.58 -4.99
N THR A 498 -31.14 0.61 -5.60
CA THR A 498 -31.89 1.74 -5.03
C THR A 498 -33.37 1.74 -5.41
N LYS A 499 -33.77 0.98 -6.45
CA LYS A 499 -35.13 0.99 -7.00
C LYS A 499 -35.88 -0.30 -6.74
N GLU A 500 -35.18 -1.42 -6.70
CA GLU A 500 -35.79 -2.73 -6.66
C GLU A 500 -35.06 -3.68 -5.70
N ALA A 501 -35.79 -4.67 -5.21
CA ALA A 501 -35.22 -5.74 -4.40
C ALA A 501 -34.26 -6.60 -5.24
N LEU A 502 -33.28 -7.23 -4.57
CA LEU A 502 -32.36 -8.15 -5.24
C LEU A 502 -33.16 -9.27 -5.96
N PRO A 503 -32.92 -9.53 -7.26
CA PRO A 503 -33.60 -10.61 -7.97
C PRO A 503 -33.28 -11.98 -7.36
N LYS A 504 -34.27 -12.86 -7.30
CA LYS A 504 -34.12 -14.22 -6.73
C LYS A 504 -33.04 -15.05 -7.44
N GLU A 505 -32.89 -14.87 -8.75
CA GLU A 505 -31.84 -15.52 -9.54
C GLU A 505 -30.42 -15.09 -9.12
N TRP A 506 -30.24 -13.79 -8.84
CA TRP A 506 -28.99 -13.25 -8.34
C TRP A 506 -28.67 -13.81 -6.95
N ALA A 507 -29.66 -13.81 -6.05
CA ALA A 507 -29.53 -14.40 -4.73
C ALA A 507 -29.14 -15.89 -4.78
N THR A 508 -29.80 -16.67 -5.64
CA THR A 508 -29.49 -18.10 -5.82
C THR A 508 -28.06 -18.32 -6.34
N THR A 509 -27.62 -17.48 -7.27
CA THR A 509 -26.25 -17.54 -7.82
C THR A 509 -25.21 -17.10 -6.79
N ALA A 510 -25.52 -16.07 -6.01
CA ALA A 510 -24.66 -15.57 -4.95
C ALA A 510 -24.49 -16.58 -3.80
N LEU A 511 -25.52 -17.35 -3.44
CA LEU A 511 -25.39 -18.44 -2.47
C LEU A 511 -24.29 -19.45 -2.86
N ARG A 512 -24.21 -19.79 -4.14
CA ARG A 512 -23.15 -20.69 -4.67
C ARG A 512 -21.77 -20.05 -4.64
N ALA A 513 -21.68 -18.73 -4.81
CA ALA A 513 -20.43 -18.01 -4.67
C ALA A 513 -19.93 -18.01 -3.22
N SER A 514 -20.84 -17.79 -2.26
CA SER A 514 -20.54 -17.78 -0.82
C SER A 514 -19.95 -19.12 -0.33
N GLU A 515 -20.36 -20.26 -0.91
CA GLU A 515 -19.75 -21.57 -0.62
C GLU A 515 -18.24 -21.59 -0.86
N SER A 516 -17.77 -20.80 -1.84
CA SER A 516 -16.36 -20.64 -2.21
C SER A 516 -15.71 -19.38 -1.60
N LYS A 517 -16.24 -18.87 -0.47
CA LYS A 517 -15.72 -17.67 0.24
C LYS A 517 -15.77 -16.38 -0.60
N LEU A 518 -16.53 -16.34 -1.69
CA LEU A 518 -16.57 -15.21 -2.60
C LEU A 518 -17.97 -14.58 -2.63
N PRO A 519 -18.10 -13.25 -2.52
CA PRO A 519 -19.32 -12.59 -2.97
C PRO A 519 -19.44 -12.66 -4.50
N LEU A 520 -20.66 -12.60 -5.01
CA LEU A 520 -20.95 -12.39 -6.44
C LEU A 520 -20.55 -10.98 -6.87
N GLY A 521 -19.59 -10.87 -7.79
CA GLY A 521 -19.04 -9.58 -8.27
C GLY A 521 -20.13 -8.65 -8.80
N ARG A 522 -21.13 -9.17 -9.51
CA ARG A 522 -22.29 -8.38 -9.98
C ARG A 522 -23.01 -7.62 -8.89
N ILE A 523 -23.18 -8.21 -7.71
CA ILE A 523 -23.81 -7.52 -6.57
C ILE A 523 -22.89 -6.39 -6.09
N LEU A 524 -21.59 -6.64 -5.98
CA LEU A 524 -20.63 -5.66 -5.48
C LEU A 524 -20.55 -4.42 -6.36
N TYR A 525 -20.42 -4.60 -7.68
CA TYR A 525 -20.33 -3.48 -8.61
C TYR A 525 -21.66 -2.73 -8.74
N ALA A 526 -22.81 -3.40 -8.56
CA ALA A 526 -24.10 -2.71 -8.47
C ALA A 526 -24.22 -1.85 -7.20
N LEU A 527 -23.77 -2.36 -6.05
CA LEU A 527 -23.70 -1.58 -4.79
C LEU A 527 -22.74 -0.39 -4.94
N LEU A 528 -21.58 -0.59 -5.56
CA LEU A 528 -20.61 0.48 -5.82
C LEU A 528 -21.20 1.58 -6.72
N ALA A 529 -21.83 1.21 -7.85
CA ALA A 529 -22.43 2.16 -8.76
C ALA A 529 -23.48 3.02 -8.05
N ALA A 530 -24.34 2.39 -7.24
CA ALA A 530 -25.34 3.08 -6.45
C ALA A 530 -24.72 3.99 -5.36
N SER A 531 -23.65 3.55 -4.71
CA SER A 531 -22.90 4.35 -3.73
C SER A 531 -22.32 5.62 -4.34
N ARG A 532 -22.00 5.59 -5.64
CA ARG A 532 -21.49 6.73 -6.40
C ARG A 532 -22.59 7.57 -7.07
N GLY A 533 -23.86 7.22 -6.87
CA GLY A 533 -24.99 7.88 -7.54
C GLY A 533 -25.04 7.66 -9.06
N SER A 534 -24.31 6.67 -9.57
CA SER A 534 -24.34 6.32 -11.00
C SER A 534 -25.47 5.35 -11.31
N ASN A 535 -26.14 5.58 -12.44
CA ASN A 535 -27.04 4.61 -13.07
C ASN A 535 -26.33 3.75 -14.13
N SER A 536 -25.05 4.02 -14.45
CA SER A 536 -24.30 3.23 -15.43
C SER A 536 -23.87 1.91 -14.82
N PHE A 537 -24.67 0.89 -15.14
CA PHE A 537 -24.36 -0.50 -14.91
C PHE A 537 -23.40 -0.97 -15.98
N PHE A 538 -22.25 -1.51 -15.58
CA PHE A 538 -21.58 -2.61 -16.31
C PHE A 538 -21.25 -2.39 -17.80
N GLU A 539 -21.44 -1.22 -18.44
CA GLU A 539 -21.27 -1.07 -19.89
C GLU A 539 -19.81 -1.26 -20.33
N ASP A 540 -18.86 -1.17 -19.40
CA ASP A 540 -17.45 -1.43 -19.65
C ASP A 540 -16.91 -2.69 -18.94
N LEU A 541 -17.74 -3.60 -18.38
CA LEU A 541 -17.24 -4.84 -17.74
C LEU A 541 -17.06 -6.00 -18.72
#